data_AF-A0AAE9MSA7-F1
#
_entry.id   AF-A0AAE9MSA7-F1
#
_cell.length_a   1.000
_cell.length_b   1.000
_cell.length_c   1.000
_cell.angle_alpha   90.00
_cell.angle_beta   90.00
_cell.angle_gamma   90.00
#
_symmetry.space_group_name_H-M   'P 1'
#
loop_
_entity.id
_entity.type
_entity.pdbx_description
1 polymer ?
#
loop_
_entity_poly.entity_id
_entity_poly.type
_entity_poly.pdbx_seq_one_letter_code
_entity_poly.pdbx_strand_id
1 'polypeptide(L)'
;MKFFSFLEEVYGFKRHKNGYSGRYQGFYCVFDVDLSARECKLSFGAYKDGDEAALTRLLEPLNALKNVKFNVEKARIIINYKMLSALTASRENEKNKEFFDRITSILIPILKENNYQSGGFVNGKDDGSVKLAKFGSEYLFLTESEFQDLGMDLKFKKEADKEKSENFLLGILGIIGVAIVGIILYALVGRAGYYVWLVPALLSIGASNLYKKLAGKLTIKALVFMFIILAAGLIAGTYLEYAWRLYDMVRVKFDVTFSEAFKELGSLIFEEPDLKASLLKDLGINGGILILCTIIMFVSAYKTEIRFKKLEWV
;
A
#
# COMPACT_ATOMS: atom_id res chain seq x y z
N MET A 1 -16.87 9.00 -8.88
CA MET A 1 -17.03 8.72 -7.44
C MET A 1 -18.51 8.83 -7.07
N LYS A 2 -19.39 8.08 -7.76
CA LYS A 2 -20.85 8.15 -7.56
C LYS A 2 -21.32 7.43 -6.28
N PHE A 3 -20.44 6.63 -5.67
CA PHE A 3 -20.72 5.81 -4.50
C PHE A 3 -20.73 6.57 -3.16
N PHE A 4 -20.33 7.84 -3.17
CA PHE A 4 -20.27 8.71 -1.99
C PHE A 4 -20.81 10.11 -2.31
N SER A 5 -21.69 10.23 -3.32
CA SER A 5 -22.27 11.54 -3.69
C SER A 5 -23.07 12.15 -2.54
N PHE A 6 -23.60 11.31 -1.64
CA PHE A 6 -24.34 11.77 -0.46
C PHE A 6 -23.54 12.73 0.43
N LEU A 7 -22.21 12.61 0.48
CA LEU A 7 -21.38 13.51 1.29
C LEU A 7 -21.47 14.96 0.79
N GLU A 8 -21.56 15.15 -0.52
CA GLU A 8 -21.71 16.45 -1.17
C GLU A 8 -23.19 16.88 -1.17
N GLU A 9 -24.08 15.99 -1.63
CA GLU A 9 -25.50 16.29 -1.84
C GLU A 9 -26.29 16.49 -0.55
N VAL A 10 -25.98 15.71 0.51
CA VAL A 10 -26.72 15.72 1.78
C VAL A 10 -25.98 16.50 2.85
N TYR A 11 -24.65 16.35 2.92
CA TYR A 11 -23.84 16.94 4.00
C TYR A 11 -23.02 18.16 3.59
N GLY A 12 -23.07 18.56 2.32
CA GLY A 12 -22.38 19.77 1.83
C GLY A 12 -20.86 19.68 1.88
N PHE A 13 -20.28 18.47 1.91
CA PHE A 13 -18.84 18.31 1.91
C PHE A 13 -18.27 18.69 0.55
N LYS A 14 -17.07 19.29 0.57
CA LYS A 14 -16.33 19.62 -0.64
C LYS A 14 -15.52 18.40 -1.08
N ARG A 15 -15.60 18.09 -2.36
CA ARG A 15 -14.84 16.99 -2.96
C ARG A 15 -13.39 17.39 -3.23
N HIS A 16 -12.46 16.49 -2.91
CA HIS A 16 -11.05 16.57 -3.28
C HIS A 16 -10.61 15.29 -4.00
N LYS A 17 -9.33 15.20 -4.40
CA LYS A 17 -8.84 14.13 -5.31
C LYS A 17 -9.13 12.71 -4.81
N ASN A 18 -9.03 12.48 -3.49
CA ASN A 18 -9.12 11.16 -2.88
C ASN A 18 -10.32 11.00 -1.94
N GLY A 19 -11.26 11.95 -1.91
CA GLY A 19 -12.25 11.98 -0.84
C GLY A 19 -13.10 13.24 -0.79
N TYR A 20 -13.65 13.48 0.40
CA TYR A 20 -14.50 14.61 0.72
C TYR A 20 -14.08 15.21 2.07
N SER A 21 -14.27 16.51 2.23
CA SER A 21 -13.94 17.21 3.47
C SER A 21 -14.97 18.27 3.78
N GLY A 22 -15.28 18.49 5.04
CA GLY A 22 -16.25 19.49 5.46
C GLY A 22 -16.35 19.61 6.96
N ARG A 23 -17.43 20.24 7.41
CA ARG A 23 -17.79 20.34 8.82
C ARG A 23 -19.13 19.65 9.03
N TYR A 24 -19.17 18.68 9.93
CA TYR A 24 -20.39 17.94 10.26
C TYR A 24 -20.75 18.14 11.72
N GLN A 25 -21.94 18.71 11.97
CA GLN A 25 -22.47 18.97 13.31
C GLN A 25 -21.49 19.66 14.29
N GLY A 26 -20.69 20.59 13.78
CA GLY A 26 -19.70 21.35 14.56
C GLY A 26 -18.27 20.82 14.46
N PHE A 27 -18.05 19.61 13.95
CA PHE A 27 -16.75 18.97 13.89
C PHE A 27 -16.14 18.96 12.47
N TYR A 28 -14.87 19.35 12.36
CA TYR A 28 -14.10 19.23 11.11
C TYR A 28 -13.89 17.76 10.76
N CYS A 29 -14.16 17.42 9.50
CA CYS A 29 -14.30 16.04 9.05
C CYS A 29 -13.63 15.83 7.68
N VAL A 30 -12.82 14.78 7.56
CA VAL A 30 -12.22 14.33 6.29
C VAL A 30 -12.63 12.88 6.05
N PHE A 31 -13.09 12.59 4.84
CA PHE A 31 -13.52 11.28 4.37
C PHE A 31 -12.64 10.88 3.18
N ASP A 32 -11.60 10.09 3.44
CA ASP A 32 -10.70 9.55 2.42
C ASP A 32 -11.19 8.18 1.93
N VAL A 33 -11.10 7.93 0.63
CA VAL A 33 -11.54 6.67 -0.01
C VAL A 33 -10.40 6.06 -0.81
N ASP A 34 -10.03 4.84 -0.46
CA ASP A 34 -9.20 3.97 -1.28
C ASP A 34 -10.09 3.02 -2.08
N LEU A 35 -10.33 3.34 -3.35
CA LEU A 35 -11.13 2.51 -4.26
C LEU A 35 -10.45 1.19 -4.62
N SER A 36 -9.12 1.12 -4.56
CA SER A 36 -8.36 -0.08 -4.88
C SER A 36 -8.44 -1.09 -3.73
N ALA A 37 -8.27 -0.63 -2.49
CA ALA A 37 -8.43 -1.46 -1.30
C ALA A 37 -9.91 -1.65 -0.88
N ARG A 38 -10.82 -0.84 -1.43
CA ARG A 38 -12.22 -0.70 -0.98
C ARG A 38 -12.30 -0.38 0.51
N GLU A 39 -11.47 0.56 0.95
CA GLU A 39 -11.39 1.04 2.33
C GLU A 39 -11.74 2.52 2.41
N CYS A 40 -12.39 2.90 3.51
CA CYS A 40 -12.78 4.27 3.85
C CYS A 40 -12.09 4.66 5.15
N LYS A 41 -11.53 5.87 5.18
CA LYS A 41 -10.93 6.49 6.37
C LYS A 41 -11.67 7.77 6.68
N LEU A 42 -12.41 7.77 7.77
CA LEU A 42 -13.16 8.90 8.27
C LEU A 42 -12.40 9.52 9.45
N SER A 43 -12.12 10.80 9.37
CA SER A 43 -11.33 11.55 10.36
C SER A 43 -12.13 12.70 10.92
N PHE A 44 -12.16 12.83 12.24
CA PHE A 44 -12.77 13.96 12.95
C PHE A 44 -11.75 14.68 13.82
N GLY A 45 -11.75 16.01 13.79
CA GLY A 45 -11.02 16.82 14.77
C GLY A 45 -11.79 16.84 16.08
N ALA A 46 -11.22 16.33 17.16
CA ALA A 46 -11.83 16.30 18.49
C ALA A 46 -10.77 16.51 19.57
N TYR A 47 -10.98 17.49 20.43
CA TYR A 47 -10.01 17.90 21.42
C TYR A 47 -10.63 18.30 22.76
N LYS A 48 -9.91 17.91 23.82
CA LYS A 48 -10.09 18.30 25.22
C LYS A 48 -8.76 18.08 25.92
N ASP A 49 -8.36 19.00 26.81
CA ASP A 49 -7.04 18.95 27.47
C ASP A 49 -6.83 17.62 28.23
N GLY A 50 -5.70 16.94 27.95
CA GLY A 50 -5.20 15.80 28.72
C GLY A 50 -5.84 14.42 28.47
N ASP A 51 -6.47 14.18 27.31
CA ASP A 51 -7.50 13.14 27.21
C ASP A 51 -7.44 12.15 26.03
N GLU A 52 -6.29 11.87 25.43
CA GLU A 52 -6.23 10.87 24.35
C GLU A 52 -6.69 9.47 24.81
N ALA A 53 -6.27 9.07 26.02
CA ALA A 53 -6.58 7.77 26.58
C ALA A 53 -8.04 7.64 27.02
N ALA A 54 -8.66 8.67 27.60
CA ALA A 54 -10.06 8.59 27.98
C ALA A 54 -11.00 8.84 26.79
N LEU A 55 -10.63 9.66 25.79
CA LEU A 55 -11.33 9.69 24.51
C LEU A 55 -11.36 8.31 23.85
N THR A 56 -10.24 7.58 23.85
CA THR A 56 -10.20 6.21 23.31
C THR A 56 -11.18 5.28 24.01
N ARG A 57 -11.29 5.35 25.34
CA ARG A 57 -12.26 4.56 26.13
C ARG A 57 -13.71 4.97 25.85
N LEU A 58 -13.98 6.26 25.75
CA LEU A 58 -15.31 6.78 25.43
C LEU A 58 -15.81 6.31 24.06
N LEU A 59 -14.90 6.06 23.13
CA LEU A 59 -15.21 5.59 21.77
C LEU A 59 -15.32 4.07 21.64
N GLU A 60 -15.13 3.29 22.72
CA GLU A 60 -15.31 1.83 22.71
C GLU A 60 -16.64 1.34 22.14
N PRO A 61 -17.79 2.05 22.28
CA PRO A 61 -19.04 1.67 21.63
C PRO A 61 -18.94 1.54 20.10
N LEU A 62 -17.98 2.22 19.44
CA LEU A 62 -17.74 2.05 18.00
C LEU A 62 -17.23 0.65 17.65
N ASN A 63 -16.64 -0.08 18.59
CA ASN A 63 -16.19 -1.47 18.38
C ASN A 63 -17.36 -2.44 18.17
N ALA A 64 -18.59 -2.07 18.55
CA ALA A 64 -19.79 -2.85 18.24
C ALA A 64 -20.11 -2.86 16.73
N LEU A 65 -19.61 -1.88 15.97
CA LEU A 65 -19.78 -1.84 14.53
C LEU A 65 -18.82 -2.83 13.86
N LYS A 66 -19.38 -3.81 13.16
CA LYS A 66 -18.61 -4.84 12.45
C LYS A 66 -17.65 -4.20 11.43
N ASN A 67 -16.40 -4.66 11.43
CA ASN A 67 -15.34 -4.20 10.52
C ASN A 67 -14.97 -2.72 10.66
N VAL A 68 -15.25 -2.11 11.80
CA VAL A 68 -14.77 -0.77 12.15
C VAL A 68 -13.56 -0.92 13.05
N LYS A 69 -12.50 -0.15 12.76
CA LYS A 69 -11.38 0.05 13.66
C LYS A 69 -11.20 1.55 13.83
N PHE A 70 -11.08 2.01 15.07
CA PHE A 70 -10.75 3.40 15.32
C PHE A 70 -9.43 3.52 16.06
N ASN A 71 -8.80 4.68 15.91
CA ASN A 71 -7.71 5.12 16.78
C ASN A 71 -7.87 6.63 17.04
N VAL A 72 -7.15 7.11 18.06
CA VAL A 72 -7.04 8.53 18.37
C VAL A 72 -5.57 8.89 18.24
N GLU A 73 -5.27 9.90 17.45
CA GLU A 73 -3.93 10.42 17.23
C GLU A 73 -3.97 11.94 17.43
N LYS A 74 -3.38 12.43 18.52
CA LYS A 74 -3.45 13.85 18.89
C LYS A 74 -4.91 14.31 19.01
N ALA A 75 -5.27 15.42 18.36
CA ALA A 75 -6.63 15.93 18.29
C ALA A 75 -7.49 15.34 17.16
N ARG A 76 -7.13 14.16 16.64
CA ARG A 76 -7.82 13.51 15.51
C ARG A 76 -8.29 12.11 15.88
N ILE A 77 -9.58 11.86 15.69
CA ILE A 77 -10.16 10.52 15.71
C ILE A 77 -10.14 9.99 14.28
N ILE A 78 -9.63 8.78 14.07
CA ILE A 78 -9.62 8.13 12.75
C ILE A 78 -10.41 6.83 12.85
N ILE A 79 -11.36 6.66 11.94
CA ILE A 79 -12.24 5.50 11.85
C ILE A 79 -12.02 4.88 10.47
N ASN A 80 -11.50 3.65 10.45
CA ASN A 80 -11.28 2.88 9.24
C ASN A 80 -12.35 1.79 9.12
N TYR A 81 -12.95 1.69 7.93
CA TYR A 81 -13.93 0.65 7.63
C TYR A 81 -13.91 0.25 6.16
N LYS A 82 -14.39 -0.97 5.86
CA LYS A 82 -14.50 -1.44 4.47
C LYS A 82 -15.72 -0.82 3.81
N MET A 83 -15.54 -0.34 2.58
CA MET A 83 -16.61 0.14 1.74
C MET A 83 -17.69 -0.93 1.59
N LEU A 84 -18.94 -0.58 1.86
CA LEU A 84 -20.06 -1.51 1.75
C LEU A 84 -20.42 -1.69 0.28
N SER A 85 -20.35 -2.92 -0.21
CA SER A 85 -20.64 -3.26 -1.62
C SER A 85 -22.14 -3.52 -1.86
N ALA A 86 -22.60 -3.19 -3.07
CA ALA A 86 -23.96 -3.51 -3.54
C ALA A 86 -23.96 -3.84 -5.04
N LEU A 87 -25.12 -4.32 -5.53
CA LEU A 87 -25.31 -4.69 -6.95
C LEU A 87 -25.29 -3.48 -7.90
N THR A 88 -25.64 -2.29 -7.41
CA THR A 88 -25.67 -1.06 -8.19
C THR A 88 -24.97 0.07 -7.44
N ALA A 89 -24.39 1.02 -8.18
CA ALA A 89 -23.71 2.17 -7.60
C ALA A 89 -24.63 3.03 -6.72
N SER A 90 -25.94 3.12 -7.06
CA SER A 90 -26.93 3.85 -6.27
C SER A 90 -27.19 3.20 -4.90
N ARG A 91 -27.41 1.87 -4.88
CA ARG A 91 -27.58 1.12 -3.63
C ARG A 91 -26.30 1.11 -2.80
N GLU A 92 -25.15 1.13 -3.46
CA GLU A 92 -23.86 1.23 -2.78
C GLU A 92 -23.73 2.58 -2.09
N ASN A 93 -24.11 3.68 -2.75
CA ASN A 93 -24.17 5.01 -2.17
C ASN A 93 -25.10 5.08 -0.95
N GLU A 94 -26.30 4.51 -1.06
CA GLU A 94 -27.28 4.45 0.03
C GLU A 94 -26.77 3.66 1.25
N LYS A 95 -26.21 2.46 1.04
CA LYS A 95 -25.62 1.66 2.13
C LYS A 95 -24.46 2.39 2.82
N ASN A 96 -23.58 3.02 2.06
CA ASN A 96 -22.46 3.76 2.65
C ASN A 96 -22.94 5.01 3.39
N LYS A 97 -24.02 5.66 2.94
CA LYS A 97 -24.70 6.73 3.67
C LYS A 97 -25.26 6.23 5.00
N GLU A 98 -26.05 5.16 4.99
CA GLU A 98 -26.60 4.58 6.22
C GLU A 98 -25.50 4.21 7.22
N PHE A 99 -24.38 3.70 6.74
CA PHE A 99 -23.26 3.33 7.61
C PHE A 99 -22.53 4.56 8.17
N PHE A 100 -22.33 5.60 7.36
CA PHE A 100 -21.84 6.89 7.83
C PHE A 100 -22.76 7.47 8.92
N ASP A 101 -24.08 7.39 8.70
CA ASP A 101 -25.09 7.87 9.65
C ASP A 101 -25.01 7.08 10.97
N ARG A 102 -24.83 5.76 10.92
CA ARG A 102 -24.63 4.92 12.12
C ARG A 102 -23.35 5.24 12.88
N ILE A 103 -22.24 5.47 12.17
CA ILE A 103 -20.98 5.88 12.82
C ILE A 103 -21.18 7.22 13.52
N THR A 104 -21.73 8.20 12.81
CA THR A 104 -21.89 9.55 13.33
C THR A 104 -22.97 9.67 14.41
N SER A 105 -24.00 8.82 14.39
CA SER A 105 -25.01 8.75 15.45
C SER A 105 -24.46 8.23 16.78
N ILE A 106 -23.37 7.47 16.76
CA ILE A 106 -22.66 7.05 17.97
C ILE A 106 -21.61 8.11 18.36
N LEU A 107 -20.78 8.51 17.39
CA LEU A 107 -19.64 9.38 17.63
C LEU A 107 -20.04 10.78 18.13
N ILE A 108 -20.94 11.46 17.41
CA ILE A 108 -21.20 12.89 17.65
C ILE A 108 -21.84 13.13 19.04
N PRO A 109 -22.82 12.33 19.51
CA PRO A 109 -23.35 12.46 20.86
C PRO A 109 -22.26 12.30 21.93
N ILE A 110 -21.42 11.27 21.83
CA ILE A 110 -20.30 11.05 22.78
C ILE A 110 -19.41 12.29 22.87
N LEU A 111 -19.04 12.87 21.72
CA LEU A 111 -18.19 14.06 21.70
C LEU A 111 -18.88 15.27 22.33
N LYS A 112 -20.15 15.51 22.01
CA LYS A 112 -20.91 16.65 22.54
C LYS A 112 -21.17 16.52 24.04
N GLU A 113 -21.64 15.36 24.51
CA GLU A 113 -21.95 15.10 25.91
C GLU A 113 -20.72 15.19 26.82
N ASN A 114 -19.54 14.86 26.29
CA ASN A 114 -18.28 14.93 27.02
C ASN A 114 -17.51 16.25 26.81
N ASN A 115 -18.12 17.22 26.12
CA ASN A 115 -17.59 18.57 25.87
C ASN A 115 -16.30 18.61 25.03
N TYR A 116 -16.18 17.73 24.04
CA TYR A 116 -15.10 17.83 23.05
C TYR A 116 -15.39 18.95 22.06
N GLN A 117 -14.34 19.70 21.72
CA GLN A 117 -14.38 20.75 20.70
C GLN A 117 -13.66 20.27 19.44
N SER A 118 -13.86 20.99 18.34
CA SER A 118 -13.22 20.69 17.07
C SER A 118 -12.39 21.87 16.58
N GLY A 119 -11.22 21.57 16.04
CA GLY A 119 -10.30 22.52 15.47
C GLY A 119 -9.31 21.80 14.58
N GLY A 120 -8.07 22.30 14.57
CA GLY A 120 -6.95 21.65 13.89
C GLY A 120 -6.73 20.20 14.33
N PHE A 121 -6.28 19.33 13.43
CA PHE A 121 -6.13 17.89 13.67
C PHE A 121 -4.88 17.55 14.51
N VAL A 122 -4.08 18.54 14.91
CA VAL A 122 -2.80 18.31 15.61
C VAL A 122 -2.89 18.73 17.07
N ASN A 123 -3.32 19.96 17.34
CA ASN A 123 -3.45 20.53 18.68
C ASN A 123 -4.91 20.75 19.09
N GLY A 124 -5.86 20.59 18.15
CA GLY A 124 -7.29 20.64 18.45
C GLY A 124 -7.89 22.04 18.59
N LYS A 125 -7.07 23.08 18.52
CA LYS A 125 -7.50 24.46 18.69
C LYS A 125 -8.11 24.98 17.40
N ASP A 126 -9.15 25.80 17.55
CA ASP A 126 -9.68 26.63 16.48
C ASP A 126 -9.38 28.08 16.82
N ASP A 127 -8.36 28.64 16.17
CA ASP A 127 -7.96 30.04 16.27
C ASP A 127 -8.58 30.90 15.14
N GLY A 128 -9.56 30.35 14.42
CA GLY A 128 -10.18 30.98 13.24
C GLY A 128 -9.39 30.79 11.94
N SER A 129 -8.23 30.12 11.97
CA SER A 129 -7.40 29.88 10.78
C SER A 129 -7.50 28.47 10.20
N VAL A 130 -8.37 27.61 10.73
CA VAL A 130 -8.49 26.20 10.32
C VAL A 130 -8.84 26.08 8.83
N LYS A 131 -7.94 25.46 8.06
CA LYS A 131 -8.08 25.23 6.62
C LYS A 131 -7.68 23.79 6.27
N LEU A 132 -8.10 23.33 5.10
CA LEU A 132 -7.75 22.01 4.61
C LEU A 132 -6.34 22.04 4.01
N ALA A 133 -5.45 21.20 4.52
CA ALA A 133 -4.13 20.97 3.97
C ALA A 133 -3.99 19.52 3.49
N LYS A 134 -3.13 19.31 2.50
CA LYS A 134 -2.72 18.00 2.02
C LYS A 134 -1.33 17.69 2.53
N PHE A 135 -1.20 16.62 3.32
CA PHE A 135 0.06 16.11 3.84
C PHE A 135 0.37 14.73 3.23
N GLY A 136 1.22 14.72 2.20
CA GLY A 136 1.49 13.51 1.41
C GLY A 136 0.23 13.04 0.67
N SER A 137 -0.30 11.88 1.07
CA SER A 137 -1.57 11.33 0.54
C SER A 137 -2.79 11.66 1.38
N GLU A 138 -2.61 12.22 2.57
CA GLU A 138 -3.69 12.50 3.53
C GLU A 138 -4.15 13.96 3.43
N TYR A 139 -5.40 14.17 3.84
CA TYR A 139 -5.96 15.50 4.03
C TYR A 139 -6.19 15.74 5.53
N LEU A 140 -5.80 16.91 6.00
CA LEU A 140 -5.85 17.33 7.40
C LEU A 140 -6.45 18.72 7.48
N PHE A 141 -7.38 18.97 8.40
CA PHE A 141 -7.67 20.33 8.79
C PHE A 141 -6.58 20.81 9.73
N LEU A 142 -5.93 21.92 9.38
CA LEU A 142 -4.83 22.51 10.15
C LEU A 142 -5.07 23.99 10.39
N THR A 143 -4.66 24.50 11.54
CA THR A 143 -4.45 25.95 11.73
C THR A 143 -3.17 26.39 11.03
N GLU A 144 -2.97 27.71 10.90
CA GLU A 144 -1.74 28.27 10.33
C GLU A 144 -0.50 27.89 11.17
N SER A 145 -0.63 27.86 12.50
CA SER A 145 0.44 27.44 13.41
C SER A 145 0.78 25.96 13.24
N GLU A 146 -0.22 25.08 13.19
CA GLU A 146 0.01 23.65 12.95
C GLU A 146 0.63 23.38 11.58
N PHE A 147 0.24 24.14 10.55
CA PHE A 147 0.83 24.02 9.22
C PHE A 147 2.32 24.39 9.24
N GLN A 148 2.69 25.47 9.94
CA GLN A 148 4.09 25.88 10.08
C GLN A 148 4.91 24.85 10.85
N ASP A 149 4.39 24.35 11.97
CA ASP A 149 5.04 23.33 12.79
C ASP A 149 5.24 22.02 12.02
N LEU A 150 4.21 21.52 11.34
CA LEU A 150 4.33 20.33 10.47
C LEU A 150 5.28 20.59 9.29
N GLY A 151 5.28 21.80 8.74
CA GLY A 151 6.19 22.20 7.67
C GLY A 151 7.65 22.18 8.12
N MET A 152 7.94 22.66 9.32
CA MET A 152 9.27 22.65 9.93
C MET A 152 9.71 21.22 10.27
N ASP A 153 8.85 20.44 10.92
CA ASP A 153 9.09 19.01 11.22
C ASP A 153 9.35 18.20 9.93
N LEU A 154 8.58 18.45 8.88
CA LEU A 154 8.80 17.81 7.58
C LEU A 154 10.15 18.17 6.96
N LYS A 155 10.58 19.43 7.07
CA LYS A 155 11.92 19.87 6.60
C LYS A 155 13.02 19.16 7.37
N PHE A 156 12.95 19.16 8.71
CA PHE A 156 13.92 18.49 9.57
C PHE A 156 14.01 16.99 9.27
N LYS A 157 12.86 16.30 9.16
CA LYS A 157 12.85 14.86 8.82
C LYS A 157 13.39 14.58 7.42
N LYS A 158 13.24 15.50 6.46
CA LYS A 158 13.85 15.37 5.13
C LYS A 158 15.36 15.55 5.15
N GLU A 159 15.87 16.46 5.98
CA GLU A 159 17.31 16.64 6.19
C GLU A 159 17.91 15.41 6.86
N ALA A 160 17.29 14.92 7.95
CA ALA A 160 17.69 13.67 8.60
C ALA A 160 17.64 12.46 7.64
N ASP A 161 16.64 12.36 6.76
CA ASP A 161 16.60 11.30 5.73
C ASP A 161 17.76 11.44 4.73
N LYS A 162 18.12 12.66 4.32
CA LYS A 162 19.27 12.89 3.42
C LYS A 162 20.58 12.43 4.05
N GLU A 163 20.77 12.70 5.34
CA GLU A 163 21.98 12.30 6.08
C GLU A 163 22.03 10.80 6.38
N LYS A 164 20.88 10.12 6.41
CA LYS A 164 20.81 8.67 6.61
C LYS A 164 21.51 7.92 5.46
N SER A 165 22.61 7.25 5.79
CA SER A 165 23.34 6.38 4.86
C SER A 165 22.52 5.13 4.50
N GLU A 166 22.51 4.80 3.22
CA GLU A 166 21.95 3.54 2.71
C GLU A 166 23.06 2.49 2.70
N ASN A 167 22.88 1.37 3.42
CA ASN A 167 23.78 0.20 3.32
C ASN A 167 23.50 -0.58 2.03
N PHE A 168 23.72 0.08 0.89
CA PHE A 168 23.32 -0.38 -0.43
C PHE A 168 23.86 -1.77 -0.75
N LEU A 169 25.16 -2.01 -0.48
CA LEU A 169 25.80 -3.31 -0.72
C LEU A 169 25.12 -4.44 0.05
N LEU A 170 24.85 -4.24 1.35
CA LEU A 170 24.20 -5.24 2.19
C LEU A 170 22.76 -5.50 1.72
N GLY A 171 22.05 -4.46 1.32
CA GLY A 171 20.72 -4.60 0.71
C GLY A 171 20.75 -5.44 -0.57
N ILE A 172 21.68 -5.16 -1.48
CA ILE A 172 21.85 -5.92 -2.73
C ILE A 172 22.19 -7.38 -2.45
N LEU A 173 23.09 -7.67 -1.52
CA LEU A 173 23.39 -9.04 -1.09
C LEU A 173 22.14 -9.77 -0.59
N GLY A 174 21.28 -9.07 0.16
CA GLY A 174 19.98 -9.60 0.57
C GLY A 174 19.07 -9.95 -0.61
N ILE A 175 19.00 -9.09 -1.63
CA ILE A 175 18.19 -9.34 -2.84
C ILE A 175 18.75 -10.53 -3.62
N ILE A 176 20.07 -10.66 -3.76
CA ILE A 176 20.70 -11.82 -4.41
C ILE A 176 20.28 -13.11 -3.70
N GLY A 177 20.29 -13.14 -2.37
CA GLY A 177 19.80 -14.27 -1.59
C GLY A 177 18.33 -14.61 -1.89
N VAL A 178 17.46 -13.60 -1.95
CA VAL A 178 16.04 -13.78 -2.33
C VAL A 178 15.90 -14.32 -3.75
N ALA A 179 16.69 -13.83 -4.70
CA ALA A 179 16.65 -14.29 -6.09
C ALA A 179 17.07 -15.77 -6.21
N ILE A 180 18.10 -16.21 -5.49
CA ILE A 180 18.54 -17.61 -5.47
C ILE A 180 17.43 -18.53 -4.94
N VAL A 181 16.83 -18.17 -3.80
CA VAL A 181 15.68 -18.91 -3.24
C VAL A 181 14.53 -18.91 -4.25
N GLY A 182 14.32 -17.78 -4.91
CA GLY A 182 13.30 -17.61 -5.93
C GLY A 182 13.47 -18.53 -7.14
N ILE A 183 14.69 -18.67 -7.67
CA ILE A 183 15.02 -19.58 -8.77
C ILE A 183 14.61 -21.01 -8.44
N ILE A 184 14.99 -21.48 -7.25
CA ILE A 184 14.69 -22.85 -6.79
C ILE A 184 13.17 -23.02 -6.62
N LEU A 185 12.51 -22.08 -5.93
CA LEU A 185 11.08 -22.13 -5.69
C LEU A 185 10.28 -22.12 -6.99
N TYR A 186 10.66 -21.26 -7.94
CA TYR A 186 10.04 -21.16 -9.25
C TYR A 186 10.10 -22.51 -10.00
N ALA A 187 11.29 -23.12 -10.06
CA ALA A 187 11.48 -24.41 -10.73
C ALA A 187 10.68 -25.54 -10.07
N LEU A 188 10.60 -25.58 -8.74
CA LEU A 188 9.83 -26.60 -8.02
C LEU A 188 8.31 -26.45 -8.22
N VAL A 189 7.80 -25.22 -8.15
CA VAL A 189 6.37 -24.93 -8.38
C VAL A 189 5.98 -25.26 -9.81
N GLY A 190 6.82 -24.87 -10.78
CA GLY A 190 6.63 -25.16 -12.19
C GLY A 190 6.67 -26.66 -12.51
N ARG A 191 7.62 -27.40 -11.92
CA ARG A 191 7.68 -28.86 -12.03
C ARG A 191 6.43 -29.55 -11.48
N ALA A 192 5.86 -29.03 -10.40
CA ALA A 192 4.64 -29.56 -9.80
C ALA A 192 3.36 -29.21 -10.60
N GLY A 193 3.47 -28.47 -11.71
CA GLY A 193 2.32 -28.05 -12.53
C GLY A 193 1.45 -26.97 -11.88
N TYR A 194 1.96 -26.29 -10.86
CA TYR A 194 1.25 -25.22 -10.17
C TYR A 194 1.46 -23.85 -10.81
N TYR A 195 0.66 -22.88 -10.37
CA TYR A 195 0.65 -21.50 -10.86
C TYR A 195 1.95 -20.75 -10.51
N VAL A 196 2.92 -20.78 -11.43
CA VAL A 196 4.25 -20.17 -11.24
C VAL A 196 4.21 -18.63 -11.15
N TRP A 197 3.10 -18.02 -11.62
CA TRP A 197 2.89 -16.58 -11.64
C TRP A 197 2.82 -15.90 -10.27
N LEU A 198 2.54 -16.66 -9.21
CA LEU A 198 2.57 -16.14 -7.84
C LEU A 198 3.98 -15.93 -7.30
N VAL A 199 4.97 -16.66 -7.83
CA VAL A 199 6.35 -16.65 -7.32
C VAL A 199 6.99 -15.26 -7.50
N PRO A 200 6.98 -14.61 -8.69
CA PRO A 200 7.51 -13.26 -8.85
C PRO A 200 6.88 -12.22 -7.92
N ALA A 201 5.58 -12.33 -7.66
CA ALA A 201 4.86 -11.40 -6.80
C ALA A 201 5.31 -11.52 -5.32
N LEU A 202 5.37 -12.75 -4.80
CA LEU A 202 5.82 -13.01 -3.43
C LEU A 202 7.28 -12.57 -3.21
N LEU A 203 8.15 -12.88 -4.17
CA LEU A 203 9.58 -12.53 -4.09
C LEU A 203 9.80 -11.02 -4.18
N SER A 204 9.02 -10.29 -4.97
CA SER A 204 9.11 -8.83 -5.04
C SER A 204 8.83 -8.18 -3.69
N ILE A 205 7.78 -8.61 -2.99
CA ILE A 205 7.42 -8.13 -1.65
C ILE A 205 8.50 -8.50 -0.63
N GLY A 206 8.99 -9.74 -0.68
CA GLY A 206 10.07 -10.22 0.19
C GLY A 206 11.37 -9.42 -0.01
N ALA A 207 11.76 -9.20 -1.26
CA ALA A 207 12.95 -8.44 -1.63
C ALA A 207 12.88 -6.99 -1.15
N SER A 208 11.75 -6.29 -1.33
CA SER A 208 11.62 -4.91 -0.87
C SER A 208 11.73 -4.77 0.63
N ASN A 209 11.08 -5.68 1.37
CA ASN A 209 11.08 -5.65 2.83
C ASN A 209 12.46 -6.02 3.39
N LEU A 210 13.09 -7.06 2.85
CA LEU A 210 14.42 -7.47 3.27
C LEU A 210 15.47 -6.40 2.94
N TYR A 211 15.42 -5.83 1.73
CA TYR A 211 16.32 -4.74 1.35
C TYR A 211 16.18 -3.57 2.30
N LYS A 212 14.95 -3.08 2.56
CA LYS A 212 14.75 -1.93 3.46
C LYS A 212 15.23 -2.22 4.89
N LYS A 213 15.09 -3.46 5.36
CA LYS A 213 15.60 -3.89 6.67
C LYS A 213 17.13 -3.88 6.75
N LEU A 214 17.81 -4.37 5.70
CA LEU A 214 19.27 -4.47 5.65
C LEU A 214 19.95 -3.14 5.29
N ALA A 215 19.43 -2.46 4.28
CA ALA A 215 19.97 -1.21 3.75
C ALA A 215 19.60 0.01 4.62
N GLY A 216 18.56 -0.10 5.46
CA GLY A 216 18.06 0.98 6.31
C GLY A 216 17.28 2.08 5.56
N LYS A 217 17.42 2.13 4.24
CA LYS A 217 16.79 3.09 3.33
C LYS A 217 16.50 2.40 2.00
N LEU A 218 15.47 2.85 1.28
CA LEU A 218 15.11 2.33 -0.05
C LEU A 218 15.15 3.46 -1.07
N THR A 219 16.24 3.56 -1.82
CA THR A 219 16.40 4.60 -2.85
C THR A 219 15.82 4.17 -4.20
N ILE A 220 15.66 5.14 -5.11
CA ILE A 220 15.25 4.86 -6.50
C ILE A 220 16.31 3.98 -7.20
N LYS A 221 17.59 4.26 -6.98
CA LYS A 221 18.70 3.45 -7.49
C LYS A 221 18.56 1.99 -7.03
N ALA A 222 18.29 1.77 -5.74
CA ALA A 222 18.07 0.44 -5.19
C ALA A 222 16.93 -0.34 -5.87
N LEU A 223 15.79 0.33 -6.11
CA LEU A 223 14.66 -0.28 -6.80
C LEU A 223 15.01 -0.74 -8.22
N VAL A 224 15.85 0.01 -8.95
CA VAL A 224 16.32 -0.39 -10.29
C VAL A 224 17.19 -1.64 -10.22
N PHE A 225 18.18 -1.69 -9.31
CA PHE A 225 19.02 -2.87 -9.16
C PHE A 225 18.23 -4.09 -8.67
N MET A 226 17.26 -3.89 -7.79
CA MET A 226 16.34 -4.94 -7.34
C MET A 226 15.59 -5.55 -8.52
N PHE A 227 15.01 -4.73 -9.39
CA PHE A 227 14.32 -5.20 -10.59
C PHE A 227 15.23 -6.02 -11.49
N ILE A 228 16.46 -5.53 -11.75
CA ILE A 228 17.43 -6.24 -12.60
C ILE A 228 17.79 -7.61 -12.02
N ILE A 229 18.07 -7.69 -10.71
CA ILE A 229 18.45 -8.96 -10.05
C ILE A 229 17.28 -9.94 -10.05
N LEU A 230 16.06 -9.47 -9.74
CA LEU A 230 14.87 -10.32 -9.77
C LEU A 230 14.51 -10.77 -11.19
N ALA A 231 14.71 -9.92 -12.21
CA ALA A 231 14.49 -10.29 -13.60
C ALA A 231 15.50 -11.34 -14.09
N ALA A 232 16.78 -11.20 -13.73
CA ALA A 232 17.79 -12.22 -13.99
C ALA A 232 17.44 -13.55 -13.28
N GLY A 233 17.00 -13.46 -12.02
CA GLY A 233 16.52 -14.62 -11.26
C GLY A 233 15.30 -15.29 -11.91
N LEU A 234 14.35 -14.52 -12.43
CA LEU A 234 13.19 -15.05 -13.14
C LEU A 234 13.62 -15.82 -14.40
N ILE A 235 14.50 -15.24 -15.22
CA ILE A 235 15.03 -15.91 -16.42
C ILE A 235 15.72 -17.21 -16.06
N ALA A 236 16.60 -17.19 -15.05
CA ALA A 236 17.28 -18.38 -14.57
C ALA A 236 16.32 -19.44 -14.02
N GLY A 237 15.29 -19.02 -13.26
CA GLY A 237 14.24 -19.90 -12.73
C GLY A 237 13.42 -20.57 -13.83
N THR A 238 13.00 -19.82 -14.85
CA THR A 238 12.28 -20.37 -16.00
C THR A 238 13.14 -21.33 -16.80
N TYR A 239 14.41 -20.99 -17.06
CA TYR A 239 15.32 -21.91 -17.73
C TYR A 239 15.51 -23.21 -16.92
N LEU A 240 15.70 -23.09 -15.60
CA LEU A 240 15.85 -24.24 -14.71
C LEU A 240 14.61 -25.13 -14.69
N GLU A 241 13.41 -24.54 -14.67
CA GLU A 241 12.14 -25.26 -14.78
C GLU A 241 12.05 -26.07 -16.08
N TYR A 242 12.34 -25.43 -17.22
CA TYR A 242 12.29 -26.09 -18.52
C TYR A 242 13.34 -27.19 -18.64
N ALA A 243 14.51 -27.03 -18.02
CA ALA A 243 15.53 -28.08 -17.97
C ALA A 243 15.04 -29.29 -17.17
N TRP A 244 14.31 -29.05 -16.08
CA TRP A 244 13.66 -30.12 -15.31
C TRP A 244 12.57 -30.84 -16.10
N ARG A 245 11.73 -30.09 -16.82
CA ARG A 245 10.69 -30.68 -17.69
C ARG A 245 11.31 -31.55 -18.78
N LEU A 246 12.34 -31.06 -19.46
CA LEU A 246 13.07 -31.81 -20.48
C LEU A 246 13.68 -33.09 -19.88
N TYR A 247 14.39 -32.96 -18.75
CA TYR A 247 14.94 -34.10 -18.04
C TYR A 247 13.88 -35.15 -17.71
N ASP A 248 12.75 -34.75 -17.12
CA ASP A 248 11.66 -35.67 -16.74
C ASP A 248 11.03 -36.36 -17.97
N MET A 249 11.03 -35.73 -19.16
CA MET A 249 10.54 -36.34 -20.40
C MET A 249 11.52 -37.36 -21.00
N VAL A 250 12.81 -37.03 -21.04
CA VAL A 250 13.84 -37.79 -21.76
C VAL A 250 14.35 -38.97 -20.94
N ARG A 251 14.46 -38.80 -19.61
CA ARG A 251 14.93 -39.85 -18.69
C ARG A 251 14.09 -41.14 -18.67
N VAL A 252 12.85 -41.06 -19.16
CA VAL A 252 11.94 -42.21 -19.26
C VAL A 252 12.37 -43.15 -20.39
N LYS A 253 13.04 -42.63 -21.41
CA LYS A 253 13.43 -43.37 -22.63
C LYS A 253 14.94 -43.59 -22.74
N PHE A 254 15.74 -42.72 -22.15
CA PHE A 254 17.19 -42.71 -22.26
C PHE A 254 17.82 -42.54 -20.87
N ASP A 255 18.98 -43.14 -20.66
CA ASP A 255 19.77 -42.95 -19.43
C ASP A 255 20.53 -41.62 -19.50
N VAL A 256 19.80 -40.53 -19.28
CA VAL A 256 20.33 -39.17 -19.29
C VAL A 256 20.34 -38.59 -17.88
N THR A 257 21.32 -37.74 -17.61
CA THR A 257 21.43 -36.96 -16.37
C THR A 257 20.74 -35.60 -16.51
N PHE A 258 20.40 -34.98 -15.38
CA PHE A 258 19.87 -33.62 -15.37
C PHE A 258 20.84 -32.61 -16.00
N SER A 259 22.16 -32.79 -15.78
CA SER A 259 23.15 -31.86 -16.31
C SER A 259 23.22 -31.89 -17.84
N GLU A 260 23.03 -33.06 -18.46
CA GLU A 260 22.95 -33.20 -19.91
C GLU A 260 21.72 -32.49 -20.45
N ALA A 261 20.53 -32.77 -19.89
CA ALA A 261 19.30 -32.07 -20.26
C ALA A 261 19.41 -30.54 -20.09
N PHE A 262 20.03 -30.06 -19.01
CA PHE A 262 20.23 -28.62 -18.77
C PHE A 262 21.12 -27.96 -19.83
N LYS A 263 22.18 -28.66 -20.30
CA LYS A 263 23.07 -28.17 -21.35
C LYS A 263 22.39 -28.19 -22.72
N GLU A 264 21.68 -29.27 -23.03
CA GLU A 264 20.99 -29.44 -24.31
C GLU A 264 19.81 -28.48 -24.49
N LEU A 265 19.13 -28.11 -23.40
CA LEU A 265 18.04 -27.15 -23.47
C LEU A 265 18.44 -25.85 -24.20
N GLY A 266 19.70 -25.42 -24.04
CA GLY A 266 20.21 -24.20 -24.64
C GLY A 266 20.12 -24.20 -26.17
N SER A 267 20.53 -25.29 -26.83
CA SER A 267 20.42 -25.43 -28.29
C SER A 267 18.97 -25.70 -28.72
N LEU A 268 18.27 -26.57 -27.98
CA LEU A 268 16.89 -26.95 -28.29
C LEU A 268 15.93 -25.76 -28.28
N ILE A 269 16.13 -24.76 -27.40
CA ILE A 269 15.32 -23.53 -27.41
C ILE A 269 15.40 -22.77 -28.74
N PHE A 270 16.50 -22.88 -29.49
CA PHE A 270 16.63 -22.22 -30.79
C PHE A 270 16.16 -23.09 -31.94
N GLU A 271 16.30 -24.40 -31.82
CA GLU A 271 15.97 -25.38 -32.85
C GLU A 271 14.47 -25.71 -32.88
N GLU A 272 13.82 -25.77 -31.71
CA GLU A 272 12.41 -26.16 -31.57
C GLU A 272 11.51 -24.93 -31.36
N PRO A 273 10.74 -24.51 -32.39
CA PRO A 273 9.93 -23.30 -32.33
C PRO A 273 8.86 -23.33 -31.23
N ASP A 274 8.25 -24.50 -30.97
CA ASP A 274 7.19 -24.67 -29.98
C ASP A 274 7.72 -24.55 -28.54
N LEU A 275 8.92 -25.09 -28.30
CA LEU A 275 9.63 -24.95 -27.02
C LEU A 275 9.98 -23.48 -26.76
N LYS A 276 10.55 -22.81 -27.77
CA LYS A 276 10.87 -21.40 -27.73
C LYS A 276 9.65 -20.53 -27.44
N ALA A 277 8.55 -20.79 -28.15
CA ALA A 277 7.31 -20.04 -28.00
C ALA A 277 6.72 -20.21 -26.60
N SER A 278 6.75 -21.44 -26.06
CA SER A 278 6.28 -21.73 -24.70
C SER A 278 7.12 -21.00 -23.65
N LEU A 279 8.45 -21.06 -23.76
CA LEU A 279 9.36 -20.39 -22.83
C LEU A 279 9.19 -18.86 -22.88
N LEU A 280 9.08 -18.28 -24.08
CA LEU A 280 8.86 -16.84 -24.25
C LEU A 280 7.50 -16.39 -23.71
N LYS A 281 6.46 -17.21 -23.87
CA LYS A 281 5.14 -16.94 -23.31
C LYS A 281 5.19 -16.91 -21.79
N ASP A 282 5.83 -17.89 -21.16
CA ASP A 282 5.97 -17.96 -19.70
C ASP A 282 6.81 -16.79 -19.17
N LEU A 283 7.94 -16.48 -19.82
CA LEU A 283 8.73 -15.29 -19.49
C LEU A 283 7.93 -13.99 -19.66
N GLY A 284 7.11 -13.89 -20.71
CA GLY A 284 6.27 -12.73 -20.97
C GLY A 284 5.23 -12.50 -19.87
N ILE A 285 4.51 -13.56 -19.48
CA ILE A 285 3.49 -13.49 -18.44
C ILE A 285 4.13 -13.15 -17.08
N ASN A 286 5.16 -13.91 -16.68
CA ASN A 286 5.79 -13.74 -15.38
C ASN A 286 6.62 -12.45 -15.29
N GLY A 287 7.26 -12.06 -16.40
CA GLY A 287 7.95 -10.78 -16.53
C GLY A 287 6.98 -9.60 -16.45
N GLY A 288 5.81 -9.71 -17.09
CA GLY A 288 4.73 -8.71 -16.94
C GLY A 288 4.28 -8.53 -15.49
N ILE A 289 4.15 -9.63 -14.74
CA ILE A 289 3.83 -9.58 -13.30
C ILE A 289 4.96 -8.94 -12.50
N LEU A 290 6.21 -9.31 -12.74
CA LEU A 290 7.37 -8.70 -12.09
C LEU A 290 7.42 -7.18 -12.32
N ILE A 291 7.17 -6.74 -13.56
CA ILE A 291 7.09 -5.31 -13.91
C ILE A 291 5.95 -4.63 -13.14
N LEU A 292 4.75 -5.24 -13.11
CA LEU A 292 3.61 -4.69 -12.38
C LEU A 292 3.92 -4.56 -10.88
N CYS A 293 4.47 -5.60 -10.26
CA CYS A 293 4.90 -5.57 -8.86
C CYS A 293 5.94 -4.48 -8.61
N THR A 294 6.88 -4.30 -9.53
CA THR A 294 7.89 -3.23 -9.47
C THR A 294 7.24 -1.85 -9.50
N ILE A 295 6.30 -1.61 -10.42
CA ILE A 295 5.56 -0.34 -10.48
C ILE A 295 4.83 -0.08 -9.16
N ILE A 296 4.15 -1.09 -8.60
CA ILE A 296 3.46 -0.99 -7.30
C ILE A 296 4.46 -0.62 -6.18
N MET A 297 5.63 -1.25 -6.15
CA MET A 297 6.69 -0.92 -5.18
C MET A 297 7.18 0.53 -5.34
N PHE A 298 7.39 1.01 -6.56
CA PHE A 298 7.76 2.39 -6.83
C PHE A 298 6.70 3.39 -6.35
N VAL A 299 5.42 3.13 -6.66
CA VAL A 299 4.31 3.97 -6.22
C VAL A 299 4.19 3.98 -4.69
N SER A 300 4.36 2.81 -4.06
CA SER A 300 4.35 2.67 -2.60
C SER A 300 5.49 3.48 -1.96
N ALA A 301 6.72 3.37 -2.49
CA ALA A 301 7.85 4.16 -2.01
C ALA A 301 7.61 5.68 -2.19
N TYR A 302 7.03 6.10 -3.31
CA TYR A 302 6.67 7.50 -3.54
C TYR A 302 5.64 8.03 -2.52
N LYS A 303 4.66 7.20 -2.13
CA LYS A 303 3.64 7.59 -1.15
C LYS A 303 4.14 7.61 0.29
N THR A 304 5.05 6.71 0.64
CA THR A 304 5.42 6.44 2.04
C THR A 304 6.69 7.14 2.49
N GLU A 305 7.68 7.30 1.60
CA GLU A 305 8.98 7.85 1.97
C GLU A 305 8.92 9.37 2.22
N ILE A 306 9.50 9.81 3.35
CA ILE A 306 9.39 11.20 3.85
C ILE A 306 9.91 12.23 2.85
N ARG A 307 10.94 11.86 2.08
CA ARG A 307 11.54 12.65 0.99
C ARG A 307 10.54 13.11 -0.08
N PHE A 308 9.46 12.36 -0.31
CA PHE A 308 8.44 12.69 -1.31
C PHE A 308 7.19 13.35 -0.72
N LYS A 309 7.01 13.30 0.61
CA LYS A 309 5.87 13.96 1.25
C LYS A 309 5.95 15.48 1.06
N LYS A 310 4.81 16.09 0.76
CA LYS A 310 4.63 17.54 0.64
C LYS A 310 3.51 17.98 1.56
N LEU A 311 3.57 19.23 1.99
CA LEU A 311 2.53 19.90 2.77
C LEU A 311 2.09 21.13 1.98
N GLU A 312 0.81 21.19 1.63
CA GLU A 312 0.23 22.21 0.74
C GLU A 312 -1.19 22.54 1.22
N TRP A 313 -1.61 23.81 1.18
CA TRP A 313 -3.03 24.16 1.33
C TRP A 313 -3.83 23.66 0.12
N VAL A 314 -5.10 23.30 0.34
CA VAL A 314 -6.02 22.78 -0.68
C VAL A 314 -7.05 23.81 -1.10
#